data_AF-A0A7C7VPB5-F1
#
_entry.id   AF-A0A7C7VPB5-F1
#
_cell.length_a   1.000
_cell.length_b   1.000
_cell.length_c   1.000
_cell.angle_alpha   90.00
_cell.angle_beta   90.00
_cell.angle_gamma   90.00
#
_symmetry.space_group_name_H-M   'P 1'
#
loop_
_entity.id
_entity.type
_entity.pdbx_description
1 polymer ?
#
loop_
_entity_poly.entity_id
_entity_poly.type
_entity_poly.pdbx_seq_one_letter_code
_entity_poly.pdbx_strand_id
1 'polypeptide(L)'
;MNDDLKKKINAKYEASLQGAERFWPDSIYKDLLVSFGLFILLIGLASFLGVHPEPKVDPTDATYVPRPEWYFLFLFEFLKYFPGELEWVGAAVIPGILVGLLIFLPLYDKNPHRHNSKRKFAVGLMSVIVSAIVVLTLMASTDLSHLGNGNLLYGILFLLLAFLLFFALYKNPEKEIVWRKSVLWMASFVFVVLVGVTYQQTLAMADPIEETHIASSIPEKMSLGQDLYSIDCVECHGPDGEGGEIVGVAGLEGVFVKSISSKDEMYTRNDGSLFDIIAYGQPNLGMPPFGGAYGGELSPSEIDYIVTFMRYTWDDRAEVPEGAVTSAVPALAEGEVPSYEVHVSAIVKRQCLSCHREGKENNEYLMDTYDGILNGGINAPNIVAGDLNSTLLQTIQGHEVDGVDGLIHVMPPNGKPIKDEYIDIFIRWVEAGMPETADDAAALAE
;
A
#
# COMPACT_ATOMS: atom_id res chain seq x y z
N MET A 1 -61.42 29.00 -15.54
CA MET A 1 -61.16 28.13 -14.36
C MET A 1 -62.46 28.06 -13.58
N ASN A 2 -63.01 26.87 -13.34
CA ASN A 2 -64.34 26.68 -12.74
C ASN A 2 -64.38 27.15 -11.27
N ASP A 3 -65.38 27.92 -10.83
CA ASP A 3 -65.43 28.54 -9.50
C ASP A 3 -65.45 27.51 -8.36
N ASP A 4 -66.03 26.34 -8.61
CA ASP A 4 -66.03 25.21 -7.67
C ASP A 4 -64.63 24.64 -7.44
N LEU A 5 -63.77 24.67 -8.46
CA LEU A 5 -62.37 24.25 -8.33
C LEU A 5 -61.60 25.22 -7.43
N LYS A 6 -61.86 26.53 -7.58
CA LYS A 6 -61.23 27.58 -6.78
C LYS A 6 -61.62 27.46 -5.30
N LYS A 7 -62.90 27.21 -5.00
CA LYS A 7 -63.38 26.95 -3.62
C LYS A 7 -62.74 25.70 -3.01
N LYS A 8 -62.64 24.60 -3.76
CA LYS A 8 -61.97 23.37 -3.27
C LYS A 8 -60.49 23.58 -2.98
N ILE A 9 -59.78 24.34 -3.82
CA ILE A 9 -58.36 24.65 -3.61
C ILE A 9 -58.18 25.52 -2.36
N ASN A 10 -59.00 26.56 -2.19
CA ASN A 10 -58.92 27.46 -1.03
C ASN A 10 -59.25 26.74 0.28
N ALA A 11 -60.29 25.89 0.30
CA ALA A 11 -60.63 25.11 1.50
C ALA A 11 -59.51 24.13 1.90
N LYS A 12 -58.84 23.52 0.90
CA LYS A 12 -57.67 22.66 1.16
C LYS A 12 -56.47 23.45 1.66
N TYR A 13 -56.27 24.66 1.14
CA TYR A 13 -55.21 25.57 1.57
C TYR A 13 -55.44 26.04 3.02
N GLU A 14 -56.65 26.47 3.36
CA GLU A 14 -57.03 26.86 4.72
C GLU A 14 -56.88 25.68 5.72
N ALA A 15 -57.30 24.47 5.33
CA ALA A 15 -57.08 23.27 6.13
C ALA A 15 -55.58 22.97 6.34
N SER A 16 -54.73 23.23 5.35
CA SER A 16 -53.28 23.06 5.48
C SER A 16 -52.62 24.12 6.37
N LEU A 17 -53.18 25.34 6.42
CA LEU A 17 -52.71 26.41 7.32
C LEU A 17 -53.05 26.12 8.78
N GLN A 18 -54.18 25.45 9.06
CA GLN A 18 -54.60 25.13 10.43
C GLN A 18 -53.77 24.03 11.10
N GLY A 19 -53.12 23.16 10.32
CA GLY A 19 -52.26 22.07 10.83
C GLY A 19 -50.76 22.30 10.61
N ALA A 20 -50.37 23.46 10.06
CA ALA A 20 -48.98 23.77 9.77
C ALA A 20 -48.26 24.34 10.99
N GLU A 21 -47.04 23.86 11.23
CA GLU A 21 -46.13 24.38 12.23
C GLU A 21 -45.70 25.81 11.87
N ARG A 22 -45.52 26.68 12.87
CA ARG A 22 -45.07 28.05 12.63
C ARG A 22 -43.57 28.03 12.31
N PHE A 23 -43.19 28.73 11.25
CA PHE A 23 -41.77 28.89 10.89
C PHE A 23 -40.95 29.48 12.06
N TRP A 24 -41.49 30.52 12.70
CA TRP A 24 -40.98 31.06 13.95
C TRP A 24 -42.05 30.97 15.04
N PRO A 25 -41.75 30.44 16.23
CA PRO A 25 -40.43 30.00 16.70
C PRO A 25 -40.13 28.51 16.44
N ASP A 26 -41.14 27.71 16.07
CA ASP A 26 -41.09 26.26 16.22
C ASP A 26 -40.06 25.59 15.29
N SER A 27 -40.06 25.92 13.98
CA SER A 27 -39.09 25.34 13.04
C SER A 27 -37.66 25.83 13.30
N ILE A 28 -37.47 27.12 13.55
CA ILE A 28 -36.14 27.67 13.83
C ILE A 28 -35.53 27.07 15.11
N TYR A 29 -36.35 26.83 16.14
CA TYR A 29 -35.87 26.18 17.36
C TYR A 29 -35.38 24.73 17.08
N LYS A 30 -36.09 23.99 16.23
CA LYS A 30 -35.66 22.64 15.81
C LYS A 30 -34.36 22.68 15.00
N ASP A 31 -34.25 23.62 14.06
CA ASP A 31 -33.06 23.79 13.24
C ASP A 31 -31.85 24.18 14.11
N LEU A 32 -32.04 25.06 15.09
CA LEU A 32 -31.01 25.44 16.06
C LEU A 32 -30.54 24.22 16.88
N LEU A 33 -31.47 23.41 17.40
CA LEU A 33 -31.11 22.21 18.16
C LEU A 33 -30.32 21.19 17.31
N VAL A 34 -30.77 20.93 16.07
CA VAL A 34 -30.12 19.95 15.19
C VAL A 34 -28.74 20.45 14.74
N SER A 35 -28.65 21.72 14.32
CA SER A 35 -27.37 22.32 13.92
C SER A 35 -26.37 22.39 15.06
N PHE A 36 -26.82 22.75 16.27
CA PHE A 36 -25.97 22.75 17.46
C PHE A 36 -25.50 21.34 17.84
N GLY A 37 -26.39 20.34 17.73
CA GLY A 37 -26.04 18.93 17.92
C GLY A 37 -24.99 18.44 16.91
N LEU A 38 -25.16 18.77 15.62
CA LEU A 38 -24.17 18.47 14.58
C LEU A 38 -22.84 19.18 14.83
N PHE A 39 -22.86 20.42 15.29
CA PHE A 39 -21.65 21.17 15.63
C PHE A 39 -20.86 20.51 16.77
N ILE A 40 -21.55 20.09 17.84
CA ILE A 40 -20.94 19.34 18.94
C ILE A 40 -20.39 18.00 18.44
N LEU A 41 -21.15 17.28 17.58
CA LEU A 41 -20.69 16.02 17.00
C LEU A 41 -19.39 16.21 16.21
N LEU A 42 -19.32 17.22 15.35
CA LEU A 42 -18.13 17.51 14.55
C LEU A 42 -16.92 17.88 15.41
N ILE A 43 -17.11 18.71 16.45
CA ILE A 43 -16.04 19.02 17.41
C ILE A 43 -15.57 17.76 18.14
N GLY A 44 -16.52 16.92 18.57
CA GLY A 44 -16.24 15.65 19.22
C GLY A 44 -15.41 14.75 18.31
N LEU A 45 -15.84 14.55 17.06
CA LEU A 45 -15.09 13.77 16.09
C LEU A 45 -13.67 14.35 15.89
N ALA A 46 -13.54 15.66 15.64
CA ALA A 46 -12.24 16.29 15.44
C ALA A 46 -11.31 16.21 16.67
N SER A 47 -11.86 16.28 17.88
CA SER A 47 -11.08 16.28 19.14
C SER A 47 -10.71 14.88 19.62
N PHE A 48 -11.56 13.88 19.39
CA PHE A 48 -11.35 12.51 19.87
C PHE A 48 -10.79 11.55 18.81
N LEU A 49 -11.14 11.73 17.54
CA LEU A 49 -10.61 10.92 16.42
C LEU A 49 -9.46 11.62 15.67
N GLY A 50 -9.32 12.94 15.83
CA GLY A 50 -8.30 13.71 15.14
C GLY A 50 -8.64 13.97 13.67
N VAL A 51 -7.80 14.78 13.02
CA VAL A 51 -7.80 14.96 11.56
C VAL A 51 -6.51 14.33 11.05
N HIS A 52 -6.60 13.45 10.06
CA HIS A 52 -5.40 12.83 9.49
C HIS A 52 -4.48 13.92 8.92
N PRO A 53 -3.21 13.99 9.36
CA PRO A 53 -2.26 14.92 8.79
C PRO A 53 -1.87 14.43 7.40
N GLU A 54 -2.21 15.20 6.37
CA GLU A 54 -1.69 14.98 5.02
C GLU A 54 -0.27 15.57 4.92
N PRO A 55 0.66 14.89 4.23
CA PRO A 55 1.99 15.44 3.99
C PRO A 55 1.89 16.75 3.20
N LYS A 56 2.79 17.67 3.51
CA LYS A 56 2.82 18.96 2.83
C LYS A 56 3.21 18.74 1.37
N VAL A 57 2.38 19.25 0.45
CA VAL A 57 2.58 19.09 -1.01
C VAL A 57 3.99 19.52 -1.41
N ASP A 58 4.77 18.57 -1.94
CA ASP A 58 6.07 18.80 -2.57
C ASP A 58 5.90 18.75 -4.10
N PRO A 59 6.08 19.87 -4.82
CA PRO A 59 5.95 19.91 -6.27
C PRO A 59 7.09 19.21 -7.04
N THR A 60 8.13 18.75 -6.35
CA THR A 60 9.22 17.94 -6.92
C THR A 60 9.02 16.44 -6.74
N ASP A 61 8.00 16.07 -5.97
CA ASP A 61 7.62 14.68 -5.73
C ASP A 61 6.64 14.18 -6.79
N ALA A 62 7.15 13.39 -7.75
CA ALA A 62 6.33 12.70 -8.75
C ALA A 62 5.82 11.32 -8.27
N THR A 63 6.14 10.93 -7.03
CA THR A 63 5.81 9.63 -6.42
C THR A 63 4.49 9.63 -5.66
N TYR A 64 3.94 10.80 -5.34
CA TYR A 64 2.62 10.94 -4.74
C TYR A 64 1.54 10.36 -5.66
N VAL A 65 0.86 9.30 -5.22
CA VAL A 65 -0.33 8.76 -5.89
C VAL A 65 -1.55 9.53 -5.36
N PRO A 66 -2.10 10.49 -6.12
CA PRO A 66 -3.21 11.30 -5.65
C PRO A 66 -4.47 10.45 -5.51
N ARG A 67 -4.77 10.00 -4.28
CA ARG A 67 -6.07 9.41 -3.96
C ARG A 67 -7.03 10.54 -3.60
N PRO A 68 -8.24 10.58 -4.21
CA PRO A 68 -9.19 11.62 -3.88
C PRO A 68 -9.86 11.35 -2.54
N GLU A 69 -10.44 12.41 -1.98
CA GLU A 69 -11.19 12.38 -0.73
C GLU A 69 -12.34 11.35 -0.72
N TRP A 70 -12.74 10.92 0.48
CA TRP A 70 -13.68 9.81 0.69
C TRP A 70 -15.00 9.93 -0.09
N TYR A 71 -15.50 11.14 -0.31
CA TYR A 71 -16.73 11.43 -1.06
C TYR A 71 -16.58 11.26 -2.58
N PHE A 72 -15.35 11.07 -3.08
CA PHE A 72 -15.05 10.78 -4.49
C PHE A 72 -14.51 9.36 -4.74
N LEU A 73 -14.27 8.57 -3.70
CA LEU A 73 -13.73 7.22 -3.83
C LEU A 73 -14.58 6.30 -4.74
N PHE A 74 -15.90 6.41 -4.69
CA PHE A 74 -16.79 5.63 -5.57
C PHE A 74 -16.53 5.92 -7.06
N LEU A 75 -16.20 7.19 -7.38
CA LEU A 75 -15.92 7.62 -8.74
C LEU A 75 -14.52 7.15 -9.15
N PHE A 76 -13.53 7.28 -8.26
CA PHE A 76 -12.18 6.77 -8.48
C PHE A 76 -12.17 5.27 -8.83
N GLU A 77 -12.88 4.45 -8.03
CA GLU A 77 -12.99 3.02 -8.29
C GLU A 77 -13.78 2.71 -9.57
N PHE A 78 -14.82 3.48 -9.86
CA PHE A 78 -15.56 3.36 -11.11
C PHE A 78 -14.68 3.64 -12.35
N LEU A 79 -13.74 4.59 -12.26
CA LEU A 79 -12.86 4.96 -13.37
C LEU A 79 -11.83 3.89 -13.72
N LYS A 80 -11.45 3.02 -12.78
CA LYS A 80 -10.56 1.88 -13.06
C LYS A 80 -11.11 0.94 -14.15
N TYR A 81 -12.43 0.92 -14.35
CA TYR A 81 -13.09 0.11 -15.37
C TYR A 81 -13.07 0.74 -16.77
N PHE A 82 -12.55 1.96 -16.93
CA PHE A 82 -12.47 2.70 -18.20
C PHE A 82 -11.02 3.08 -18.55
N PRO A 83 -10.12 2.12 -18.82
CA PRO A 83 -8.72 2.42 -19.12
C PRO A 83 -8.54 3.12 -20.47
N GLY A 84 -7.54 4.00 -20.56
CA GLY A 84 -7.09 4.63 -21.80
C GLY A 84 -8.02 5.74 -22.31
N GLU A 85 -8.31 5.74 -23.61
CA GLU A 85 -9.08 6.81 -24.27
C GLU A 85 -10.55 6.91 -23.82
N LEU A 86 -11.06 5.95 -23.04
CA LEU A 86 -12.44 5.92 -22.55
C LEU A 86 -12.61 6.56 -21.16
N GLU A 87 -11.53 6.98 -20.51
CA GLU A 87 -11.56 7.54 -19.15
C GLU A 87 -12.49 8.76 -19.04
N TRP A 88 -12.46 9.67 -20.02
CA TRP A 88 -13.33 10.86 -20.06
C TRP A 88 -14.82 10.52 -20.16
N VAL A 89 -15.17 9.37 -20.75
CA VAL A 89 -16.55 8.87 -20.82
C VAL A 89 -17.02 8.47 -19.42
N GLY A 90 -16.17 7.75 -18.68
CA GLY A 90 -16.40 7.39 -17.29
C GLY A 90 -16.49 8.62 -16.38
N ALA A 91 -15.57 9.57 -16.54
CA ALA A 91 -15.42 10.70 -15.61
C ALA A 91 -16.44 11.83 -15.83
N ALA A 92 -16.78 12.14 -17.08
CA ALA A 92 -17.60 13.30 -17.40
C ALA A 92 -18.95 12.94 -18.02
N VAL A 93 -18.97 12.00 -18.97
CA VAL A 93 -20.19 11.70 -19.75
C VAL A 93 -21.21 10.96 -18.90
N ILE A 94 -20.81 9.89 -18.21
CA ILE A 94 -21.74 9.07 -17.43
C ILE A 94 -22.33 9.85 -16.24
N PRO A 95 -21.54 10.50 -15.38
CA PRO A 95 -22.08 11.38 -14.33
C PRO A 95 -22.91 12.53 -14.91
N GLY A 96 -22.46 13.12 -16.03
CA GLY A 96 -23.20 14.18 -16.72
C GLY A 96 -24.58 13.73 -17.21
N ILE A 97 -24.69 12.53 -17.78
CA ILE A 97 -25.96 11.93 -18.18
C ILE A 97 -26.84 11.67 -16.96
N LEU A 98 -26.28 11.13 -15.86
CA LEU A 98 -27.05 10.89 -14.63
C LEU A 98 -27.63 12.18 -14.05
N VAL A 99 -26.81 13.24 -13.96
CA VAL A 99 -27.26 14.56 -13.51
C VAL A 99 -28.29 15.14 -14.49
N GLY A 100 -28.06 15.01 -15.80
CA GLY A 100 -29.03 15.40 -16.82
C GLY A 100 -30.37 14.68 -16.64
N LEU A 101 -30.36 13.37 -16.43
CA LEU A 101 -31.55 12.57 -16.14
C LEU A 101 -32.26 13.05 -14.87
N LEU A 102 -31.53 13.44 -13.82
CA LEU A 102 -32.12 14.02 -12.61
C LEU A 102 -32.75 15.40 -12.87
N ILE A 103 -32.15 16.23 -13.71
CA ILE A 103 -32.70 17.54 -14.13
C ILE A 103 -33.98 17.36 -14.96
N PHE A 104 -34.00 16.37 -15.86
CA PHE A 104 -35.18 16.06 -16.69
C PHE A 104 -36.21 15.18 -15.98
N LEU A 105 -35.88 14.62 -14.82
CA LEU A 105 -36.76 13.76 -14.04
C LEU A 105 -38.12 14.41 -13.72
N PRO A 106 -38.21 15.70 -13.32
CA PRO A 106 -39.50 16.36 -13.06
C PRO A 106 -40.40 16.48 -14.29
N LEU A 107 -39.82 16.49 -15.51
CA LEU A 107 -40.57 16.55 -16.76
C LEU A 107 -41.01 15.16 -17.23
N TYR A 108 -40.21 14.14 -16.94
CA TYR A 108 -40.49 12.76 -17.29
C TYR A 108 -41.44 12.06 -16.30
N ASP A 109 -41.35 12.38 -15.01
CA ASP A 109 -42.18 11.74 -13.98
C ASP A 109 -43.63 12.23 -14.03
N LYS A 110 -44.49 11.41 -14.63
CA LYS A 110 -45.94 11.63 -14.71
C LYS A 110 -46.71 11.09 -13.50
N ASN A 111 -46.04 10.66 -12.43
CA ASN A 111 -46.71 10.08 -11.28
C ASN A 111 -47.62 11.12 -10.58
N PRO A 112 -48.93 10.84 -10.41
CA PRO A 112 -49.86 11.77 -9.77
C PRO A 112 -49.62 11.98 -8.26
N HIS A 113 -48.77 11.17 -7.63
CA HIS A 113 -48.48 11.26 -6.20
C HIS A 113 -47.10 11.86 -5.94
N ARG A 114 -47.04 12.88 -5.08
CA ARG A 114 -45.78 13.55 -4.68
C ARG A 114 -45.05 12.87 -3.51
N HIS A 115 -45.79 12.24 -2.61
CA HIS A 115 -45.22 11.62 -1.41
C HIS A 115 -44.36 10.42 -1.78
N ASN A 116 -43.16 10.33 -1.19
CA ASN A 116 -42.17 9.28 -1.48
C ASN A 116 -42.74 7.85 -1.36
N SER A 117 -43.67 7.62 -0.44
CA SER A 117 -44.34 6.32 -0.25
C SER A 117 -45.12 5.77 -1.42
N LYS A 118 -45.54 6.67 -2.31
CA LYS A 118 -46.33 6.31 -3.48
C LYS A 118 -45.50 6.34 -4.77
N ARG A 119 -44.22 6.73 -4.70
CA ARG A 119 -43.28 6.81 -5.84
C ARG A 119 -42.34 5.60 -5.86
N LYS A 120 -42.99 4.44 -5.95
CA LYS A 120 -42.42 3.08 -5.94
C LYS A 120 -41.14 2.93 -6.78
N PHE A 121 -41.23 3.32 -8.04
CA PHE A 121 -40.15 3.20 -9.00
C PHE A 121 -38.99 4.16 -8.70
N ALA A 122 -39.28 5.43 -8.42
CA ALA A 122 -38.27 6.45 -8.16
C ALA A 122 -37.46 6.16 -6.89
N VAL A 123 -38.13 5.70 -5.83
CA VAL A 123 -37.44 5.30 -4.58
C VAL A 123 -36.55 4.09 -4.82
N GLY A 124 -37.02 3.08 -5.55
CA GLY A 124 -36.20 1.91 -5.88
C GLY A 124 -34.96 2.24 -6.72
N LEU A 125 -35.13 3.07 -7.75
CA LEU A 125 -34.02 3.54 -8.58
C LEU A 125 -32.98 4.32 -7.76
N MET A 126 -33.44 5.25 -6.91
CA MET A 126 -32.54 6.01 -6.04
C MET A 126 -31.81 5.12 -5.04
N SER A 127 -32.49 4.13 -4.46
CA SER A 127 -31.87 3.15 -3.57
C SER A 127 -30.75 2.36 -4.27
N VAL A 128 -30.95 1.91 -5.52
CA VAL A 128 -29.91 1.22 -6.29
C VAL A 128 -28.70 2.13 -6.53
N ILE A 129 -28.93 3.39 -6.92
CA ILE A 129 -27.84 4.35 -7.16
C ILE A 129 -27.03 4.59 -5.88
N VAL A 130 -27.70 4.81 -4.74
CA VAL A 130 -27.01 5.00 -3.45
C VAL A 130 -26.26 3.74 -3.04
N SER A 131 -26.86 2.56 -3.19
CA SER A 131 -26.18 1.29 -2.90
C SER A 131 -24.95 1.08 -3.78
N ALA A 132 -25.01 1.45 -5.07
CA ALA A 132 -23.86 1.39 -5.96
C ALA A 132 -22.73 2.31 -5.52
N ILE A 133 -23.04 3.55 -5.11
CA ILE A 133 -22.06 4.49 -4.56
C ILE A 133 -21.39 3.91 -3.32
N VAL A 134 -22.18 3.40 -2.36
CA VAL A 134 -21.63 2.80 -1.13
C VAL A 134 -20.73 1.60 -1.45
N VAL A 135 -21.16 0.68 -2.31
CA VAL A 135 -20.37 -0.50 -2.68
C VAL A 135 -19.05 -0.11 -3.36
N LEU A 136 -19.09 0.82 -4.31
CA LEU A 136 -17.88 1.29 -4.99
C LEU A 136 -16.93 2.01 -4.02
N THR A 137 -17.45 2.81 -3.08
CA THR A 137 -16.62 3.40 -2.01
C THR A 137 -15.95 2.32 -1.15
N LEU A 138 -16.66 1.23 -0.82
CA LEU A 138 -16.08 0.13 -0.04
C LEU A 138 -14.98 -0.62 -0.78
N MET A 139 -15.22 -0.89 -2.07
CA MET A 139 -14.22 -1.51 -2.94
C MET A 139 -12.97 -0.62 -3.10
N ALA A 140 -13.16 0.69 -3.14
CA ALA A 140 -12.05 1.65 -3.19
C ALA A 140 -11.24 1.71 -1.88
N SER A 141 -11.91 1.54 -0.73
CA SER A 141 -11.30 1.77 0.60
C SER A 141 -10.71 0.53 1.25
N THR A 142 -10.91 -0.65 0.68
CA THR A 142 -10.34 -1.92 1.19
C THR A 142 -9.36 -2.46 0.16
N ASP A 143 -8.22 -3.01 0.58
CA ASP A 143 -7.31 -3.79 -0.29
C ASP A 143 -7.93 -5.14 -0.69
N LEU A 144 -9.17 -5.12 -1.18
CA LEU A 144 -9.80 -6.23 -1.87
C LEU A 144 -9.19 -6.45 -3.27
N SER A 145 -8.15 -5.71 -3.64
CA SER A 145 -7.33 -5.86 -4.85
C SER A 145 -6.69 -7.26 -4.96
N HIS A 146 -6.42 -7.94 -3.84
CA HIS A 146 -5.92 -9.33 -3.85
C HIS A 146 -6.98 -10.40 -4.18
N LEU A 147 -8.28 -10.06 -4.20
CA LEU A 147 -9.34 -10.94 -4.69
C LEU A 147 -9.54 -10.69 -6.20
N GLY A 148 -8.60 -11.18 -7.00
CA GLY A 148 -8.51 -10.91 -8.45
C GLY A 148 -9.81 -11.14 -9.24
N ASN A 149 -10.00 -10.39 -10.34
CA ASN A 149 -11.03 -10.48 -11.41
C ASN A 149 -12.52 -10.75 -11.08
N GLY A 150 -12.89 -11.03 -9.82
CA GLY A 150 -14.26 -11.38 -9.38
C GLY A 150 -15.03 -10.20 -8.77
N ASN A 151 -14.36 -9.11 -8.41
CA ASN A 151 -14.94 -8.01 -7.64
C ASN A 151 -16.11 -7.30 -8.34
N LEU A 152 -16.06 -7.15 -9.67
CA LEU A 152 -17.17 -6.59 -10.45
C LEU A 152 -18.39 -7.51 -10.45
N LEU A 153 -18.19 -8.83 -10.55
CA LEU A 153 -19.25 -9.83 -10.55
C LEU A 153 -19.94 -9.91 -9.19
N TYR A 154 -19.18 -9.87 -8.08
CA TYR A 154 -19.74 -9.84 -6.73
C TYR A 154 -20.46 -8.53 -6.43
N GLY A 155 -19.91 -7.38 -6.86
CA GLY A 155 -20.58 -6.08 -6.76
C GLY A 155 -21.90 -6.02 -7.54
N ILE A 156 -21.89 -6.51 -8.79
CA ILE A 156 -23.10 -6.60 -9.63
C ILE A 156 -24.12 -7.60 -9.05
N LEU A 157 -23.68 -8.77 -8.58
CA LEU A 157 -24.56 -9.77 -7.94
C LEU A 157 -25.18 -9.21 -6.66
N PHE A 158 -24.42 -8.48 -5.85
CA PHE A 158 -24.94 -7.86 -4.63
C PHE A 158 -25.95 -6.75 -4.94
N LEU A 159 -25.68 -5.90 -5.95
CA LEU A 159 -26.64 -4.89 -6.40
C LEU A 159 -27.91 -5.51 -7.00
N LEU A 160 -27.79 -6.61 -7.75
CA LEU A 160 -28.93 -7.38 -8.25
C LEU A 160 -29.70 -8.06 -7.11
N LEU A 161 -29.02 -8.62 -6.11
CA LEU A 161 -29.65 -9.25 -4.95
C LEU A 161 -30.37 -8.21 -4.09
N ALA A 162 -29.75 -7.05 -3.85
CA ALA A 162 -30.34 -5.92 -3.14
C ALA A 162 -31.56 -5.36 -3.90
N PHE A 163 -31.46 -5.24 -5.23
CA PHE A 163 -32.58 -4.83 -6.09
C PHE A 163 -33.74 -5.85 -6.04
N LEU A 164 -33.44 -7.16 -6.08
CA LEU A 164 -34.44 -8.23 -6.00
C LEU A 164 -35.07 -8.33 -4.61
N LEU A 165 -34.29 -8.21 -3.53
CA LEU A 165 -34.79 -8.15 -2.14
C LEU A 165 -35.65 -6.92 -1.91
N PHE A 166 -35.22 -5.76 -2.40
CA PHE A 166 -36.00 -4.54 -2.38
C PHE A 166 -37.33 -4.78 -3.11
N PHE A 167 -37.31 -5.28 -4.35
CA PHE A 167 -38.53 -5.52 -5.13
C PHE A 167 -39.45 -6.59 -4.51
N ALA A 168 -38.89 -7.64 -3.90
CA ALA A 168 -39.62 -8.71 -3.22
C ALA A 168 -40.33 -8.22 -1.95
N LEU A 169 -39.66 -7.40 -1.12
CA LEU A 169 -40.25 -6.75 0.04
C LEU A 169 -41.31 -5.71 -0.36
N TYR A 170 -41.20 -5.14 -1.56
CA TYR A 170 -42.04 -4.05 -2.06
C TYR A 170 -43.33 -4.50 -2.78
N LYS A 171 -43.44 -5.78 -3.14
CA LYS A 171 -44.59 -6.37 -3.85
C LYS A 171 -45.82 -6.64 -2.96
N ASN A 172 -45.69 -6.58 -1.63
CA ASN A 172 -46.79 -6.80 -0.67
C ASN A 172 -47.23 -5.49 0.02
N PRO A 173 -48.11 -4.69 -0.59
CA PRO A 173 -48.46 -3.33 -0.15
C PRO A 173 -49.46 -3.22 1.00
N GLU A 174 -50.04 -4.32 1.51
CA GLU A 174 -51.17 -4.25 2.48
C GLU A 174 -50.78 -3.83 3.90
N LYS A 175 -49.50 -3.57 4.20
CA LYS A 175 -49.05 -3.18 5.53
C LYS A 175 -48.50 -1.75 5.54
N GLU A 176 -49.36 -0.74 5.37
CA GLU A 176 -48.99 0.69 5.37
C GLU A 176 -48.21 1.15 6.63
N ILE A 177 -48.49 0.58 7.80
CA ILE A 177 -47.77 0.86 9.06
C ILE A 177 -46.32 0.34 9.03
N VAL A 178 -46.06 -0.73 8.28
CA VAL A 178 -44.72 -1.32 8.15
C VAL A 178 -43.87 -0.47 7.21
N TRP A 179 -44.46 0.21 6.22
CA TRP A 179 -43.71 0.99 5.22
C TRP A 179 -42.91 2.16 5.82
N ARG A 180 -43.49 2.87 6.79
CA ARG A 180 -42.80 3.94 7.53
C ARG A 180 -41.64 3.38 8.37
N LYS A 181 -41.82 2.17 8.92
CA LYS A 181 -40.75 1.43 9.60
C LYS A 181 -39.70 0.92 8.62
N SER A 182 -40.06 0.46 7.43
CA SER A 182 -39.13 -0.10 6.43
C SER A 182 -38.20 0.95 5.82
N VAL A 183 -38.70 2.15 5.52
CA VAL A 183 -37.85 3.26 5.05
C VAL A 183 -36.96 3.78 6.17
N LEU A 184 -37.47 3.89 7.39
CA LEU A 184 -36.65 4.23 8.56
C LEU A 184 -35.63 3.12 8.86
N TRP A 185 -35.98 1.85 8.72
CA TRP A 185 -35.06 0.72 8.87
C TRP A 185 -34.00 0.70 7.79
N MET A 186 -34.35 1.01 6.54
CA MET A 186 -33.37 1.07 5.46
C MET A 186 -32.46 2.29 5.63
N ALA A 187 -33.00 3.46 6.01
CA ALA A 187 -32.21 4.65 6.31
C ALA A 187 -31.31 4.43 7.54
N SER A 188 -31.81 3.79 8.60
CA SER A 188 -31.02 3.42 9.77
C SER A 188 -30.01 2.32 9.46
N PHE A 189 -30.33 1.36 8.60
CA PHE A 189 -29.38 0.34 8.15
C PHE A 189 -28.28 0.96 7.30
N VAL A 190 -28.62 1.83 6.35
CA VAL A 190 -27.64 2.59 5.55
C VAL A 190 -26.81 3.50 6.44
N PHE A 191 -27.41 4.14 7.44
CA PHE A 191 -26.68 4.97 8.41
C PHE A 191 -25.75 4.13 9.30
N VAL A 192 -26.20 2.98 9.80
CA VAL A 192 -25.36 2.06 10.61
C VAL A 192 -24.27 1.43 9.77
N VAL A 193 -24.53 1.12 8.50
CA VAL A 193 -23.51 0.66 7.56
C VAL A 193 -22.53 1.79 7.29
N LEU A 194 -22.98 3.02 6.98
CA LEU A 194 -22.09 4.17 6.81
C LEU A 194 -21.24 4.44 8.05
N VAL A 195 -21.83 4.42 9.25
CA VAL A 195 -21.12 4.61 10.51
C VAL A 195 -20.16 3.45 10.79
N GLY A 196 -20.59 2.21 10.53
CA GLY A 196 -19.75 1.02 10.68
C GLY A 196 -18.59 1.02 9.69
N VAL A 197 -18.82 1.54 8.48
CA VAL A 197 -17.81 1.71 7.44
C VAL A 197 -16.86 2.84 7.80
N THR A 198 -17.35 3.99 8.25
CA THR A 198 -16.48 5.05 8.73
C THR A 198 -15.68 4.59 9.94
N TYR A 199 -16.27 3.77 10.82
CA TYR A 199 -15.59 3.19 11.98
C TYR A 199 -14.54 2.17 11.55
N GLN A 200 -14.85 1.31 10.57
CA GLN A 200 -13.92 0.31 10.06
C GLN A 200 -12.83 0.95 9.20
N GLN A 201 -13.12 2.04 8.49
CA GLN A 201 -12.13 2.90 7.85
C GLN A 201 -11.22 3.54 8.90
N THR A 202 -11.77 4.12 9.98
CA THR A 202 -10.94 4.66 11.06
C THR A 202 -10.12 3.58 11.76
N LEU A 203 -10.62 2.34 11.89
CA LEU A 203 -9.87 1.24 12.48
C LEU A 203 -8.78 0.70 11.53
N ALA A 204 -9.09 0.54 10.24
CA ALA A 204 -8.12 0.13 9.24
C ALA A 204 -7.02 1.19 9.01
N MET A 205 -7.33 2.46 9.32
CA MET A 205 -6.35 3.56 9.35
C MET A 205 -5.76 3.81 10.76
N ALA A 206 -6.20 3.07 11.78
CA ALA A 206 -5.69 3.12 13.16
C ALA A 206 -4.85 1.90 13.53
N ASP A 207 -4.78 0.88 12.67
CA ASP A 207 -3.51 0.16 12.58
C ASP A 207 -2.45 1.22 12.30
N PRO A 208 -1.30 1.19 13.01
CA PRO A 208 -0.20 2.05 12.62
C PRO A 208 0.07 1.65 11.18
N ILE A 209 -0.30 2.53 10.25
CA ILE A 209 0.36 2.60 8.96
C ILE A 209 1.81 2.55 9.39
N GLU A 210 2.49 1.44 9.12
CA GLU A 210 3.93 1.38 9.10
C GLU A 210 4.28 2.63 8.30
N GLU A 211 4.68 3.70 9.00
CA GLU A 211 4.92 4.99 8.37
C GLU A 211 5.83 4.60 7.24
N THR A 212 5.36 4.72 5.99
CA THR A 212 6.23 4.51 4.83
C THR A 212 7.28 5.56 5.07
N HIS A 213 8.40 5.15 5.65
CA HIS A 213 9.34 6.05 6.26
C HIS A 213 10.02 6.68 5.08
N ILE A 214 9.50 7.85 4.67
CA ILE A 214 9.98 8.50 3.47
C ILE A 214 11.32 9.09 3.84
N ALA A 215 12.38 8.36 3.51
CA ALA A 215 13.74 8.79 3.76
C ALA A 215 13.93 10.20 3.20
N SER A 216 14.28 11.12 4.11
CA SER A 216 14.35 12.55 3.85
C SER A 216 15.78 12.99 3.55
N SER A 217 16.77 12.19 3.96
CA SER A 217 18.18 12.47 3.77
C SER A 217 18.84 11.49 2.78
N ILE A 218 19.85 11.94 2.04
CA ILE A 218 20.60 11.07 1.11
C ILE A 218 21.21 9.85 1.83
N PRO A 219 21.86 9.96 3.00
CA PRO A 219 22.38 8.81 3.73
C PRO A 219 21.32 7.75 4.04
N GLU A 220 20.14 8.19 4.44
CA GLU A 220 19.01 7.34 4.77
C GLU A 220 18.43 6.67 3.52
N LYS A 221 18.29 7.42 2.41
CA LYS A 221 17.89 6.86 1.11
C LYS A 221 18.89 5.84 0.59
N MET A 222 20.19 6.08 0.77
CA MET A 222 21.24 5.13 0.37
C MET A 222 21.14 3.83 1.17
N SER A 223 20.93 3.91 2.48
CA SER A 223 20.79 2.75 3.36
C SER A 223 19.54 1.92 3.01
N LEU A 224 18.37 2.57 2.91
CA LEU A 224 17.14 1.87 2.51
C LEU A 224 17.22 1.32 1.08
N GLY A 225 17.79 2.08 0.16
CA GLY A 225 17.96 1.69 -1.23
C GLY A 225 18.85 0.47 -1.40
N GLN A 226 19.88 0.35 -0.56
CA GLN A 226 20.73 -0.82 -0.51
C GLN A 226 19.97 -2.06 -0.01
N ASP A 227 19.20 -1.93 1.07
CA ASP A 227 18.45 -3.05 1.64
C ASP A 227 17.45 -3.59 0.59
N LEU A 228 16.74 -2.69 -0.10
CA LEU A 228 15.85 -3.04 -1.21
C LEU A 228 16.60 -3.67 -2.39
N TYR A 229 17.72 -3.08 -2.83
CA TYR A 229 18.54 -3.63 -3.90
C TYR A 229 19.04 -5.05 -3.56
N SER A 230 19.42 -5.29 -2.31
CA SER A 230 19.89 -6.59 -1.82
C SER A 230 18.80 -7.66 -1.89
N ILE A 231 17.56 -7.27 -1.65
CA ILE A 231 16.38 -8.14 -1.67
C ILE A 231 15.92 -8.44 -3.11
N ASP A 232 15.89 -7.43 -3.98
CA ASP A 232 15.19 -7.53 -5.27
C ASP A 232 16.11 -7.64 -6.48
N CYS A 233 17.35 -7.20 -6.38
CA CYS A 233 18.23 -7.00 -7.55
C CYS A 233 19.46 -7.91 -7.55
N VAL A 234 20.01 -8.26 -6.38
CA VAL A 234 21.30 -8.96 -6.27
C VAL A 234 21.32 -10.33 -6.94
N GLU A 235 20.21 -11.05 -6.93
CA GLU A 235 20.11 -12.40 -7.52
C GLU A 235 20.44 -12.40 -9.03
N CYS A 236 20.19 -11.29 -9.72
CA CYS A 236 20.50 -11.16 -11.16
C CYS A 236 21.66 -10.19 -11.45
N HIS A 237 21.80 -9.11 -10.67
CA HIS A 237 22.77 -8.04 -10.94
C HIS A 237 24.04 -8.11 -10.10
N GLY A 238 24.07 -8.95 -9.07
CA GLY A 238 25.17 -9.02 -8.10
C GLY A 238 25.16 -7.87 -7.09
N PRO A 239 25.89 -8.03 -5.96
CA PRO A 239 25.92 -7.07 -4.85
C PRO A 239 26.51 -5.71 -5.22
N ASP A 240 27.41 -5.66 -6.21
CA ASP A 240 28.06 -4.45 -6.69
C ASP A 240 27.57 -4.06 -8.10
N GLY A 241 26.44 -4.63 -8.56
CA GLY A 241 25.87 -4.33 -9.89
C GLY A 241 26.75 -4.78 -11.06
N GLU A 242 27.69 -5.69 -10.82
CA GLU A 242 28.63 -6.18 -11.83
C GLU A 242 27.97 -7.01 -12.93
N GLY A 243 26.75 -7.49 -12.72
CA GLY A 243 26.12 -8.50 -13.56
C GLY A 243 26.91 -9.82 -13.58
N GLY A 244 26.69 -10.60 -14.63
CA GLY A 244 27.27 -11.93 -14.77
C GLY A 244 26.25 -12.95 -15.27
N GLU A 245 26.63 -14.22 -15.23
CA GLU A 245 25.72 -15.32 -15.50
C GLU A 245 24.75 -15.50 -14.34
N ILE A 246 23.44 -15.52 -14.61
CA ILE A 246 22.42 -15.81 -13.62
C ILE A 246 22.43 -17.31 -13.34
N VAL A 247 22.48 -17.66 -12.05
CA VAL A 247 22.49 -19.05 -11.59
C VAL A 247 21.63 -19.16 -10.33
N GLY A 248 20.72 -20.12 -10.29
CA GLY A 248 19.76 -20.33 -9.20
C GLY A 248 18.40 -19.65 -9.39
N VAL A 249 18.18 -18.93 -10.49
CA VAL A 249 16.87 -18.34 -10.83
C VAL A 249 16.15 -19.24 -11.82
N ALA A 250 15.08 -19.87 -11.37
CA ALA A 250 14.26 -20.75 -12.19
C ALA A 250 13.79 -20.05 -13.47
N GLY A 251 14.26 -20.53 -14.63
CA GLY A 251 13.90 -20.02 -15.95
C GLY A 251 14.84 -18.97 -16.54
N LEU A 252 15.83 -18.47 -15.79
CA LEU A 252 16.86 -17.56 -16.27
C LEU A 252 18.29 -18.12 -16.11
N GLU A 253 18.42 -19.40 -15.80
CA GLU A 253 19.70 -20.10 -15.67
C GLU A 253 20.57 -19.95 -16.92
N GLY A 254 21.82 -19.48 -16.73
CA GLY A 254 22.77 -19.28 -17.82
C GLY A 254 22.57 -18.00 -18.63
N VAL A 255 21.59 -17.16 -18.27
CA VAL A 255 21.39 -15.85 -18.91
C VAL A 255 22.44 -14.88 -18.39
N PHE A 256 23.19 -14.26 -19.32
CA PHE A 256 24.21 -13.29 -18.96
C PHE A 256 23.64 -11.88 -18.87
N VAL A 257 23.74 -11.27 -17.69
CA VAL A 257 23.32 -9.89 -17.40
C VAL A 257 24.54 -8.97 -17.49
N LYS A 258 24.38 -7.84 -18.18
CA LYS A 258 25.43 -6.82 -18.28
C LYS A 258 25.65 -6.12 -16.92
N SER A 259 26.87 -5.62 -16.70
CA SER A 259 27.15 -4.76 -15.55
C SER A 259 26.35 -3.47 -15.62
N ILE A 260 25.52 -3.25 -14.59
CA ILE A 260 24.75 -2.02 -14.41
C ILE A 260 25.54 -0.96 -13.63
N SER A 261 26.57 -1.35 -12.87
CA SER A 261 27.50 -0.44 -12.20
C SER A 261 28.63 0.09 -13.10
N SER A 262 28.67 -0.33 -14.37
CA SER A 262 29.67 0.13 -15.32
C SER A 262 29.53 1.63 -15.63
N LYS A 263 30.66 2.27 -15.97
CA LYS A 263 30.68 3.68 -16.38
C LYS A 263 29.76 3.95 -17.57
N ASP A 264 29.64 3.01 -18.50
CA ASP A 264 28.77 3.15 -19.66
C ASP A 264 27.31 3.27 -19.27
N GLU A 265 26.84 2.53 -18.26
CA GLU A 265 25.45 2.63 -17.78
C GLU A 265 25.27 3.87 -16.90
N MET A 266 26.15 4.09 -15.90
CA MET A 266 26.03 5.21 -14.98
C MET A 266 26.17 6.57 -15.69
N TYR A 267 27.01 6.68 -16.71
CA TYR A 267 27.21 7.98 -17.37
C TYR A 267 26.13 8.33 -18.39
N THR A 268 25.50 7.33 -19.01
CA THR A 268 24.56 7.54 -20.11
C THR A 268 23.10 7.58 -19.68
N ARG A 269 22.77 6.95 -18.54
CA ARG A 269 21.43 6.99 -17.96
C ARG A 269 21.34 8.18 -17.01
N ASN A 270 20.19 8.84 -16.96
CA ASN A 270 19.84 9.77 -15.87
C ASN A 270 18.95 9.06 -14.84
N ASP A 271 18.68 9.69 -13.70
CA ASP A 271 17.94 9.08 -12.58
C ASP A 271 16.54 8.64 -13.00
N GLY A 272 15.82 9.48 -13.74
CA GLY A 272 14.50 9.12 -14.29
C GLY A 272 14.54 7.92 -15.24
N SER A 273 15.61 7.77 -16.03
CA SER A 273 15.77 6.60 -16.90
C SER A 273 16.00 5.32 -16.10
N LEU A 274 16.78 5.39 -15.02
CA LEU A 274 17.00 4.24 -14.13
C LEU A 274 15.70 3.88 -13.40
N PHE A 275 14.98 4.90 -12.91
CA PHE A 275 13.67 4.74 -12.31
C PHE A 275 12.69 4.03 -13.24
N ASP A 276 12.55 4.51 -14.48
CA ASP A 276 11.61 3.94 -15.46
C ASP A 276 11.98 2.50 -15.82
N ILE A 277 13.28 2.19 -15.93
CA ILE A 277 13.78 0.83 -16.17
C ILE A 277 13.38 -0.11 -15.03
N ILE A 278 13.51 0.33 -13.78
CA ILE A 278 13.13 -0.48 -12.60
C ILE A 278 11.61 -0.61 -12.52
N ALA A 279 10.88 0.49 -12.66
CA ALA A 279 9.43 0.53 -12.53
C ALA A 279 8.74 -0.33 -13.60
N TYR A 280 9.08 -0.12 -14.87
CA TYR A 280 8.48 -0.83 -16.00
C TYR A 280 9.13 -2.20 -16.28
N GLY A 281 10.36 -2.41 -15.81
CA GLY A 281 11.16 -3.57 -16.17
C GLY A 281 11.64 -3.54 -17.62
N GLN A 282 12.33 -4.61 -18.02
CA GLN A 282 12.71 -4.87 -19.40
C GLN A 282 12.35 -6.31 -19.78
N PRO A 283 11.06 -6.61 -20.05
CA PRO A 283 10.60 -7.99 -20.24
C PRO A 283 11.32 -8.74 -21.37
N ASN A 284 11.68 -8.03 -22.45
CA ASN A 284 12.45 -8.60 -23.57
C ASN A 284 13.87 -9.02 -23.17
N LEU A 285 14.39 -8.50 -22.05
CA LEU A 285 15.70 -8.80 -21.48
C LEU A 285 15.61 -9.64 -20.21
N GLY A 286 14.40 -10.11 -19.84
CA GLY A 286 14.19 -10.95 -18.65
C GLY A 286 14.02 -10.19 -17.33
N MET A 287 14.05 -8.86 -17.32
CA MET A 287 13.81 -8.06 -16.13
C MET A 287 12.30 -7.78 -15.96
N PRO A 288 11.63 -8.30 -14.91
CA PRO A 288 10.21 -8.02 -14.66
C PRO A 288 9.99 -6.56 -14.22
N PRO A 289 8.75 -6.04 -14.29
CA PRO A 289 8.41 -4.76 -13.68
C PRO A 289 8.46 -4.85 -12.16
N PHE A 290 9.07 -3.87 -11.50
CA PHE A 290 9.08 -3.78 -10.03
C PHE A 290 8.15 -2.71 -9.49
N GLY A 291 7.71 -1.75 -10.30
CA GLY A 291 6.81 -0.69 -9.85
C GLY A 291 5.38 -1.18 -9.67
N GLY A 292 4.74 -0.79 -8.57
CA GLY A 292 3.34 -1.12 -8.25
C GLY A 292 2.34 -0.83 -9.38
N ALA A 293 2.54 0.28 -10.12
CA ALA A 293 1.70 0.64 -11.26
C ALA A 293 1.76 -0.36 -12.43
N TYR A 294 2.82 -1.16 -12.50
CA TYR A 294 3.10 -2.10 -13.59
C TYR A 294 3.03 -3.57 -13.14
N GLY A 295 2.59 -3.82 -11.90
CA GLY A 295 2.40 -5.17 -11.35
C GLY A 295 3.55 -5.70 -10.49
N GLY A 296 4.53 -4.85 -10.13
CA GLY A 296 5.52 -5.17 -9.11
C GLY A 296 5.08 -4.76 -7.69
N GLU A 297 5.96 -4.94 -6.70
CA GLU A 297 5.65 -4.70 -5.29
C GLU A 297 6.23 -3.38 -4.75
N LEU A 298 7.19 -2.77 -5.46
CA LEU A 298 7.87 -1.57 -4.98
C LEU A 298 7.02 -0.31 -5.22
N SER A 299 6.99 0.53 -4.20
CA SER A 299 6.51 1.90 -4.29
C SER A 299 7.49 2.77 -5.10
N PRO A 300 7.01 3.88 -5.70
CA PRO A 300 7.90 4.81 -6.38
C PRO A 300 9.00 5.39 -5.47
N SER A 301 8.75 5.61 -4.17
CA SER A 301 9.77 6.06 -3.22
C SER A 301 10.88 5.02 -3.03
N GLU A 302 10.53 3.74 -2.94
CA GLU A 302 11.50 2.65 -2.78
C GLU A 302 12.39 2.51 -4.02
N ILE A 303 11.82 2.70 -5.22
CA ILE A 303 12.60 2.76 -6.46
C ILE A 303 13.55 3.96 -6.47
N ASP A 304 13.11 5.13 -5.98
CA ASP A 304 14.00 6.30 -5.83
C ASP A 304 15.17 6.01 -4.87
N TYR A 305 14.94 5.25 -3.79
CA TYR A 305 16.00 4.85 -2.87
C TYR A 305 17.01 3.93 -3.55
N ILE A 306 16.54 2.93 -4.30
CA ILE A 306 17.41 2.06 -5.10
C ILE A 306 18.24 2.89 -6.09
N VAL A 307 17.62 3.80 -6.84
CA VAL A 307 18.33 4.68 -7.79
C VAL A 307 19.35 5.56 -7.07
N THR A 308 19.00 6.12 -5.92
CA THR A 308 19.90 6.92 -5.09
C THR A 308 21.10 6.10 -4.64
N PHE A 309 20.87 4.89 -4.12
CA PHE A 309 21.95 3.96 -3.76
C PHE A 309 22.87 3.68 -4.96
N MET A 310 22.31 3.28 -6.11
CA MET A 310 23.08 3.01 -7.33
C MET A 310 23.95 4.20 -7.74
N ARG A 311 23.40 5.43 -7.67
CA ARG A 311 24.12 6.65 -8.03
C ARG A 311 25.27 6.95 -7.11
N TYR A 312 25.01 7.01 -5.81
CA TYR A 312 26.00 7.42 -4.85
C TYR A 312 27.01 6.31 -4.52
N THR A 313 26.75 5.07 -4.95
CA THR A 313 27.71 3.94 -4.83
C THR A 313 28.54 3.72 -6.10
N TRP A 314 27.98 3.90 -7.31
CA TRP A 314 28.68 3.51 -8.56
C TRP A 314 29.04 4.68 -9.49
N ASP A 315 28.41 5.84 -9.35
CA ASP A 315 28.73 7.02 -10.16
C ASP A 315 29.84 7.84 -9.48
N ASP A 316 31.05 7.79 -10.03
CA ASP A 316 32.20 8.54 -9.50
C ASP A 316 32.08 10.07 -9.66
N ARG A 317 31.01 10.57 -10.31
CA ARG A 317 30.67 11.99 -10.39
C ARG A 317 29.77 12.44 -9.23
N ALA A 318 29.14 11.50 -8.51
CA ALA A 318 28.28 11.82 -7.39
C ALA A 318 29.14 12.21 -6.18
N GLU A 319 28.92 13.43 -5.66
CA GLU A 319 29.56 13.88 -4.42
C GLU A 319 28.79 13.30 -3.23
N VAL A 320 29.39 12.34 -2.53
CA VAL A 320 28.78 11.71 -1.36
C VAL A 320 28.71 12.74 -0.21
N PRO A 321 27.51 13.06 0.33
CA PRO A 321 27.37 14.04 1.39
C PRO A 321 28.16 13.65 2.65
N GLU A 322 28.65 14.63 3.41
CA GLU A 322 29.30 14.36 4.71
C GLU A 322 28.33 13.59 5.63
N GLY A 323 28.73 12.38 6.04
CA GLY A 323 27.92 11.47 6.86
C GLY A 323 27.15 10.41 6.07
N ALA A 324 27.14 10.44 4.73
CA ALA A 324 26.68 9.31 3.92
C ALA A 324 27.80 8.28 3.79
N VAL A 325 27.50 7.02 4.13
CA VAL A 325 28.48 5.93 4.06
C VAL A 325 28.71 5.60 2.59
N THR A 326 29.92 5.87 2.08
CA THR A 326 30.33 5.59 0.68
C THR A 326 30.36 4.10 0.35
N SER A 327 30.49 3.27 1.39
CA SER A 327 30.34 1.83 1.37
C SER A 327 29.20 1.43 2.30
N ALA A 328 28.25 0.69 1.75
CA ALA A 328 27.21 -0.05 2.43
C ALA A 328 27.63 -0.78 3.72
N VAL A 329 28.88 -1.24 3.77
CA VAL A 329 29.51 -1.86 4.93
C VAL A 329 30.53 -0.87 5.49
N PRO A 330 30.37 -0.41 6.75
CA PRO A 330 31.34 0.45 7.40
C PRO A 330 32.75 -0.18 7.37
N ALA A 331 33.75 0.60 7.01
CA ALA A 331 35.13 0.15 7.08
C ALA A 331 35.58 0.08 8.53
N LEU A 332 36.18 -1.04 8.93
CA LEU A 332 36.68 -1.25 10.29
C LEU A 332 37.87 -0.32 10.56
N ALA A 333 37.78 0.52 11.60
CA ALA A 333 38.88 1.38 12.01
C ALA A 333 40.04 0.58 12.64
N GLU A 334 41.23 1.16 12.67
CA GLU A 334 42.40 0.51 13.28
C GLU A 334 42.18 0.28 14.78
N GLY A 335 42.21 -0.98 15.21
CA GLY A 335 41.99 -1.37 16.61
C GLY A 335 40.52 -1.48 17.03
N GLU A 336 39.58 -1.24 16.12
CA GLU A 336 38.14 -1.41 16.38
C GLU A 336 37.75 -2.90 16.43
N VAL A 337 36.93 -3.25 17.42
CA VAL A 337 36.27 -4.56 17.49
C VAL A 337 34.96 -4.46 16.70
N PRO A 338 34.72 -5.31 15.70
CA PRO A 338 33.46 -5.29 14.97
C PRO A 338 32.31 -5.78 15.85
N SER A 339 31.12 -5.18 15.70
CA SER A 339 29.86 -5.62 16.30
C SER A 339 28.89 -6.16 15.25
N TYR A 340 27.89 -6.93 15.71
CA TYR A 340 26.81 -7.35 14.83
C TYR A 340 26.04 -6.16 14.25
N GLU A 341 25.59 -5.25 15.12
CA GLU A 341 24.74 -4.12 14.77
C GLU A 341 25.36 -3.24 13.67
N VAL A 342 26.66 -2.95 13.74
CA VAL A 342 27.32 -2.00 12.84
C VAL A 342 27.92 -2.67 11.60
N HIS A 343 28.58 -3.81 11.77
CA HIS A 343 29.42 -4.38 10.72
C HIS A 343 28.81 -5.65 10.12
N VAL A 344 28.53 -6.65 10.95
CA VAL A 344 28.10 -7.97 10.46
C VAL A 344 26.72 -7.90 9.82
N SER A 345 25.77 -7.19 10.45
CA SER A 345 24.41 -7.00 9.92
C SER A 345 24.45 -6.36 8.52
N ALA A 346 25.34 -5.39 8.30
CA ALA A 346 25.52 -4.73 7.01
C ALA A 346 26.04 -5.70 5.94
N ILE A 347 27.01 -6.55 6.28
CA ILE A 347 27.53 -7.58 5.36
C ILE A 347 26.46 -8.60 5.04
N VAL A 348 25.75 -9.10 6.07
CA VAL A 348 24.71 -10.12 5.92
C VAL A 348 23.56 -9.61 5.07
N LYS A 349 23.10 -8.38 5.30
CA LYS A 349 22.08 -7.73 4.48
C LYS A 349 22.50 -7.67 3.02
N ARG A 350 23.75 -7.31 2.75
CA ARG A 350 24.29 -7.12 1.39
C ARG A 350 24.58 -8.43 0.65
N GLN A 351 25.07 -9.45 1.35
CA GLN A 351 25.65 -10.64 0.72
C GLN A 351 24.81 -11.91 0.92
N CYS A 352 24.05 -12.00 2.01
CA CYS A 352 23.45 -13.25 2.45
C CYS A 352 21.92 -13.24 2.35
N LEU A 353 21.26 -12.12 2.68
CA LEU A 353 19.79 -12.06 2.77
C LEU A 353 19.04 -12.31 1.46
N SER A 354 19.69 -12.15 0.30
CA SER A 354 19.08 -12.48 -0.98
C SER A 354 18.63 -13.95 -1.06
N CYS A 355 19.37 -14.85 -0.39
CA CYS A 355 19.09 -16.29 -0.33
C CYS A 355 18.65 -16.75 1.06
N HIS A 356 19.22 -16.19 2.13
CA HIS A 356 18.96 -16.57 3.53
C HIS A 356 17.80 -15.79 4.17
N ARG A 357 16.63 -15.84 3.53
CA ARG A 357 15.38 -15.21 3.97
C ARG A 357 14.18 -16.14 3.85
N GLU A 358 13.04 -15.73 4.43
CA GLU A 358 11.80 -16.49 4.35
C GLU A 358 11.35 -16.67 2.89
N GLY A 359 10.80 -17.83 2.56
CA GLY A 359 10.30 -18.15 1.21
C GLY A 359 11.35 -18.63 0.21
N LYS A 360 12.63 -18.71 0.58
CA LYS A 360 13.70 -19.30 -0.24
C LYS A 360 14.07 -20.72 0.24
N GLU A 361 14.60 -21.54 -0.67
CA GLU A 361 15.12 -22.88 -0.33
C GLU A 361 16.52 -22.77 0.29
N ASN A 362 16.58 -22.64 1.62
CA ASN A 362 17.82 -22.37 2.37
C ASN A 362 17.96 -23.19 3.66
N ASN A 363 17.31 -24.37 3.71
CA ASN A 363 17.32 -25.27 4.88
C ASN A 363 16.89 -24.60 6.19
N GLU A 364 15.94 -23.65 6.11
CA GLU A 364 15.42 -22.86 7.23
C GLU A 364 16.49 -21.97 7.89
N TYR A 365 17.63 -21.75 7.23
CA TYR A 365 18.69 -20.87 7.72
C TYR A 365 18.42 -19.42 7.32
N LEU A 366 17.75 -18.69 8.21
CA LEU A 366 17.42 -17.27 8.07
C LEU A 366 18.49 -16.41 8.76
N MET A 367 18.96 -15.37 8.09
CA MET A 367 20.02 -14.48 8.59
C MET A 367 19.55 -13.04 8.83
N ASP A 368 18.25 -12.85 9.06
CA ASP A 368 17.62 -11.53 9.32
C ASP A 368 17.89 -10.98 10.73
N THR A 369 18.30 -11.84 11.65
CA THR A 369 18.50 -11.55 13.06
C THR A 369 19.84 -12.10 13.56
N TYR A 370 20.35 -11.53 14.67
CA TYR A 370 21.55 -12.04 15.32
C TYR A 370 21.42 -13.53 15.66
N ASP A 371 20.31 -13.92 16.32
CA ASP A 371 20.05 -15.32 16.66
C ASP A 371 19.87 -16.20 15.42
N GLY A 372 19.24 -15.68 14.36
CA GLY A 372 19.12 -16.38 13.08
C GLY A 372 20.48 -16.78 12.51
N ILE A 373 21.46 -15.88 12.51
CA ILE A 373 22.82 -16.16 12.03
C ILE A 373 23.50 -17.25 12.85
N LEU A 374 23.35 -17.22 14.18
CA LEU A 374 24.00 -18.16 15.09
C LEU A 374 23.33 -19.54 15.08
N ASN A 375 22.02 -19.55 15.26
CA ASN A 375 21.23 -20.72 15.65
C ASN A 375 20.12 -21.09 14.65
N GLY A 376 20.02 -20.41 13.51
CA GLY A 376 19.01 -20.69 12.49
C GLY A 376 19.27 -21.96 11.69
N GLY A 377 18.20 -22.53 11.14
CA GLY A 377 18.27 -23.69 10.25
C GLY A 377 18.66 -25.01 10.90
N ILE A 378 18.61 -26.07 10.10
CA ILE A 378 18.78 -27.45 10.57
C ILE A 378 20.22 -27.80 10.99
N ASN A 379 21.20 -27.00 10.57
CA ASN A 379 22.63 -27.22 10.80
C ASN A 379 23.19 -26.40 11.97
N ALA A 380 22.31 -25.76 12.76
CA ALA A 380 22.70 -24.97 13.92
C ALA A 380 23.52 -25.79 14.95
N PRO A 381 24.51 -25.17 15.62
CA PRO A 381 24.93 -23.77 15.47
C PRO A 381 25.79 -23.56 14.22
N ASN A 382 25.55 -22.45 13.50
CA ASN A 382 26.30 -22.11 12.28
C ASN A 382 27.57 -21.30 12.59
N ILE A 383 27.57 -20.55 13.68
CA ILE A 383 28.73 -19.80 14.16
C ILE A 383 28.81 -19.78 15.69
N VAL A 384 30.01 -19.96 16.23
CA VAL A 384 30.27 -20.08 17.67
C VAL A 384 31.44 -19.17 18.05
N ALA A 385 31.29 -18.42 19.14
CA ALA A 385 32.30 -17.49 19.67
C ALA A 385 33.65 -18.20 19.89
N GLY A 386 34.72 -17.63 19.35
CA GLY A 386 36.09 -18.16 19.43
C GLY A 386 36.36 -19.41 18.58
N ASP A 387 35.38 -19.96 17.86
CA ASP A 387 35.58 -21.12 16.99
C ASP A 387 35.69 -20.71 15.52
N LEU A 388 36.93 -20.61 15.04
CA LEU A 388 37.24 -20.30 13.63
C LEU A 388 36.88 -21.43 12.66
N ASN A 389 36.53 -22.62 13.16
CA ASN A 389 36.03 -23.73 12.35
C ASN A 389 34.50 -23.80 12.34
N SER A 390 33.82 -22.73 12.73
CA SER A 390 32.37 -22.60 12.56
C SER A 390 31.94 -22.82 11.11
N THR A 391 30.77 -23.45 10.90
CA THR A 391 30.22 -23.76 9.57
C THR A 391 30.14 -22.52 8.66
N LEU A 392 29.64 -21.39 9.19
CA LEU A 392 29.54 -20.15 8.43
C LEU A 392 30.93 -19.66 7.98
N LEU A 393 31.92 -19.63 8.88
CA LEU A 393 33.28 -19.19 8.56
C LEU A 393 33.94 -20.09 7.52
N GLN A 394 33.76 -21.41 7.62
CA GLN A 394 34.32 -22.35 6.65
C GLN A 394 33.71 -22.16 5.26
N THR A 395 32.39 -22.06 5.18
CA THR A 395 31.67 -21.97 3.90
C THR A 395 31.94 -20.65 3.16
N ILE A 396 32.05 -19.52 3.85
CA ILE A 396 32.41 -18.23 3.22
C ILE A 396 33.89 -18.14 2.80
N GLN A 397 34.75 -18.97 3.39
CA GLN A 397 36.18 -19.09 3.03
C GLN A 397 36.43 -20.09 1.90
N GLY A 398 35.39 -20.70 1.32
CA GLY A 398 35.54 -21.64 0.22
C GLY A 398 35.70 -23.10 0.63
N HIS A 399 35.33 -23.47 1.86
CA HIS A 399 35.38 -24.85 2.34
C HIS A 399 33.98 -25.47 2.39
N GLU A 400 33.87 -26.70 1.90
CA GLU A 400 32.66 -27.50 2.06
C GLU A 400 32.66 -28.17 3.44
N VAL A 401 31.48 -28.27 4.06
CA VAL A 401 31.31 -28.80 5.42
C VAL A 401 30.21 -29.85 5.44
N ASP A 402 30.39 -30.94 6.19
CA ASP A 402 29.35 -31.95 6.37
C ASP A 402 28.18 -31.37 7.21
N GLY A 403 26.98 -31.34 6.63
CA GLY A 403 25.74 -30.96 7.30
C GLY A 403 24.86 -32.15 7.67
N VAL A 404 23.75 -31.87 8.35
CA VAL A 404 22.77 -32.86 8.81
C VAL A 404 22.07 -33.56 7.65
N ASP A 405 21.79 -32.83 6.56
CA ASP A 405 21.11 -33.35 5.36
C ASP A 405 22.03 -33.39 4.12
N GLY A 406 23.32 -33.66 4.35
CA GLY A 406 24.33 -33.77 3.29
C GLY A 406 25.36 -32.65 3.33
N LEU A 407 26.12 -32.52 2.23
CA LEU A 407 27.24 -31.59 2.16
C LEU A 407 26.74 -30.15 2.03
N ILE A 408 27.21 -29.28 2.91
CA ILE A 408 27.05 -27.82 2.81
C ILE A 408 28.14 -27.31 1.89
N HIS A 409 27.73 -26.83 0.72
CA HIS A 409 28.64 -26.27 -0.27
C HIS A 409 29.15 -24.88 0.14
N VAL A 410 30.14 -24.41 -0.61
CA VAL A 410 30.71 -23.06 -0.48
C VAL A 410 29.64 -21.98 -0.68
N MET A 411 29.73 -20.91 0.10
CA MET A 411 28.85 -19.75 0.01
C MET A 411 29.62 -18.51 -0.47
N PRO A 412 29.05 -17.69 -1.39
CA PRO A 412 27.79 -17.89 -2.08
C PRO A 412 27.89 -19.04 -3.11
N PRO A 413 26.82 -19.83 -3.34
CA PRO A 413 26.88 -21.04 -4.17
C PRO A 413 27.22 -20.74 -5.63
N ASN A 414 26.90 -19.53 -6.10
CA ASN A 414 26.97 -19.15 -7.50
C ASN A 414 27.67 -17.80 -7.76
N GLY A 415 28.45 -17.32 -6.78
CA GLY A 415 28.96 -15.95 -6.77
C GLY A 415 30.47 -15.82 -6.91
N LYS A 416 30.94 -14.59 -7.11
CA LYS A 416 32.32 -14.25 -6.73
C LYS A 416 32.49 -14.52 -5.23
N PRO A 417 33.68 -14.97 -4.81
CA PRO A 417 33.99 -15.10 -3.39
C PRO A 417 33.69 -13.80 -2.64
N ILE A 418 33.23 -13.95 -1.39
CA ILE A 418 33.09 -12.81 -0.49
C ILE A 418 34.45 -12.11 -0.40
N LYS A 419 34.44 -10.76 -0.43
CA LYS A 419 35.68 -9.98 -0.34
C LYS A 419 36.42 -10.32 0.96
N ASP A 420 37.73 -10.46 0.86
CA ASP A 420 38.60 -10.80 2.00
C ASP A 420 38.41 -9.84 3.18
N GLU A 421 38.11 -8.56 2.91
CA GLU A 421 37.82 -7.54 3.93
C GLU A 421 36.57 -7.88 4.77
N TYR A 422 35.53 -8.46 4.16
CA TYR A 422 34.31 -8.86 4.88
C TYR A 422 34.52 -10.15 5.65
N ILE A 423 35.30 -11.09 5.09
CA ILE A 423 35.69 -12.32 5.79
C ILE A 423 36.51 -11.98 7.04
N ASP A 424 37.46 -11.04 6.94
CA ASP A 424 38.27 -10.57 8.07
C ASP A 424 37.40 -9.96 9.19
N ILE A 425 36.36 -9.19 8.84
CA ILE A 425 35.38 -8.67 9.81
C ILE A 425 34.69 -9.81 10.57
N PHE A 426 34.21 -10.85 9.86
CA PHE A 426 33.59 -12.01 10.50
C PHE A 426 34.56 -12.76 11.42
N ILE A 427 35.81 -12.96 10.98
CA ILE A 427 36.83 -13.64 11.78
C ILE A 427 37.07 -12.86 13.08
N ARG A 428 37.33 -11.56 13.00
CA ARG A 428 37.58 -10.72 14.18
C ARG A 428 36.37 -10.63 15.11
N TRP A 429 35.16 -10.59 14.56
CA TRP A 429 33.93 -10.63 15.35
C TRP A 429 33.80 -11.92 16.14
N VAL A 430 34.10 -13.07 15.53
CA VAL A 430 34.12 -14.37 16.20
C VAL A 430 35.20 -14.45 17.27
N GLU A 431 36.42 -13.97 16.97
CA GLU A 431 37.53 -13.94 17.93
C GLU A 431 37.22 -13.06 19.15
N ALA A 432 36.52 -11.95 18.95
CA ALA A 432 36.09 -11.04 20.00
C ALA A 432 34.91 -11.55 20.84
N GLY A 433 34.35 -12.72 20.52
CA GLY A 433 33.22 -13.29 21.26
C GLY A 433 31.84 -12.85 20.76
N MET A 434 31.78 -12.36 19.52
CA MET A 434 30.55 -11.98 18.81
C MET A 434 29.70 -10.93 19.53
N PRO A 435 30.24 -9.73 19.85
CA PRO A 435 29.44 -8.67 20.45
C PRO A 435 28.25 -8.28 19.56
N GLU A 436 27.07 -8.17 20.16
CA GLU A 436 25.84 -7.86 19.44
C GLU A 436 25.75 -6.35 19.14
N THR A 437 25.96 -5.51 20.17
CA THR A 437 25.83 -4.05 20.05
C THR A 437 27.17 -3.35 19.86
N ALA A 438 27.13 -2.10 19.38
CA ALA A 438 28.33 -1.26 19.31
C ALA A 438 28.98 -1.03 20.68
N ASP A 439 28.17 -0.92 21.75
CA ASP A 439 28.66 -0.72 23.12
C ASP A 439 29.40 -1.96 23.65
N ASP A 440 28.88 -3.16 23.36
CA ASP A 440 29.54 -4.42 23.74
C ASP A 440 30.90 -4.56 23.06
N ALA A 441 30.99 -4.18 21.78
CA ALA A 441 32.24 -4.20 21.04
C ALA A 441 33.23 -3.15 21.56
N ALA A 442 32.77 -1.93 21.87
CA ALA A 442 33.61 -0.89 22.45
C ALA A 442 34.21 -1.31 23.79
N ALA A 443 33.46 -2.04 24.64
CA ALA A 443 33.96 -2.57 25.90
C ALA A 443 35.06 -3.64 25.75
N LEU A 444 35.18 -4.25 24.58
CA LEU A 444 36.20 -5.26 24.25
C LEU A 444 37.43 -4.67 23.56
N ALA A 445 37.35 -3.41 23.12
CA ALA A 445 38.44 -2.68 22.47
C ALA A 445 39.38 -1.99 23.46
N GLU A 446 39.02 -1.92 24.75
CA GLU A 446 39.88 -1.47 25.88
C GLU A 446 40.80 -2.57 26.40
#